data_AF-A0A838F6P5-F1
#
_entry.id   AF-A0A838F6P5-F1
#
_cell.length_a   1.000
_cell.length_b   1.000
_cell.length_c   1.000
_cell.angle_alpha   90.00
_cell.angle_beta   90.00
_cell.angle_gamma   90.00
#
_symmetry.space_group_name_H-M   'P 1'
#
loop_
_entity.id
_entity.type
_entity.pdbx_description
1 polymer ?
#
loop_
_entity_poly.entity_id
_entity_poly.type
_entity_poly.pdbx_seq_one_letter_code
_entity_poly.pdbx_strand_id
1 'polypeptide(L)'
;MKRLSFFFVFFLLFQQLSAQTTNSISMNSGYTDEIYWSLPSGNAGSFPINGWELAFRLGLQTSSIFINSANGVSLFHVPNTDTSGWGTLDTTGITSWNELFNSDTSWEYGAFDNSSTGFPDYSWGDYDFNTHIVTGDSLY
;
A
#
# COMPACT_ATOMS: atom_id res chain seq x y z
N MET A 1 36.71 54.11 -19.06
CA MET A 1 36.97 52.91 -18.23
C MET A 1 35.90 52.62 -17.16
N LYS A 2 34.70 53.21 -17.20
CA LYS A 2 33.62 52.94 -16.20
C LYS A 2 32.55 51.92 -16.65
N ARG A 3 32.60 51.48 -17.92
CA ARG A 3 31.64 50.53 -18.51
C ARG A 3 32.08 49.06 -18.45
N LEU A 4 33.35 48.79 -18.13
CA LEU A 4 33.89 47.43 -18.03
C LEU A 4 33.64 46.79 -16.65
N SER A 5 33.48 47.59 -15.59
CA SER A 5 33.16 47.08 -14.24
C SER A 5 31.74 46.56 -14.09
N PHE A 6 30.78 46.99 -14.92
CA PHE A 6 29.38 46.55 -14.81
C PHE A 6 29.17 45.12 -15.31
N PHE A 7 29.99 44.66 -16.27
CA PHE A 7 29.91 43.30 -16.82
C PHE A 7 30.50 42.25 -15.86
N PHE A 8 31.50 42.63 -15.06
CA PHE A 8 32.15 41.74 -14.09
C PHE A 8 31.25 41.44 -12.88
N VAL A 9 30.35 42.36 -12.51
CA VAL A 9 29.37 42.18 -11.42
C VAL A 9 28.22 41.25 -11.82
N PHE A 10 27.84 41.21 -13.10
CA PHE A 10 26.79 40.31 -13.59
C PHE A 10 27.24 38.83 -13.64
N PHE A 11 28.54 38.57 -13.82
CA PHE A 11 29.09 37.21 -13.84
C PHE A 11 29.19 36.58 -12.43
N LEU A 12 29.21 37.40 -11.37
CA LEU A 12 29.22 36.95 -9.97
C LEU A 12 27.85 36.50 -9.44
N LEU A 13 26.75 36.78 -10.16
CA LEU A 13 25.38 36.42 -9.78
C LEU A 13 24.95 35.02 -10.26
N PHE A 14 25.78 34.31 -11.03
CA PHE A 14 25.54 32.94 -11.48
C PHE A 14 26.02 31.87 -10.48
N GLN A 15 26.31 32.24 -9.24
CA GLN A 15 26.68 31.28 -8.21
C GLN A 15 25.46 30.46 -7.76
N GLN A 16 25.34 29.27 -8.34
CA GLN A 16 24.70 28.06 -7.82
C GLN A 16 23.36 28.24 -7.07
N LEU A 17 22.28 28.46 -7.82
CA LEU A 17 20.94 28.15 -7.37
C LEU A 17 20.73 26.62 -7.44
N SER A 18 21.11 25.89 -6.40
CA SER A 18 20.68 24.49 -6.22
C SER A 18 19.37 24.46 -5.45
N ALA A 19 18.25 24.54 -6.17
CA ALA A 19 16.91 24.38 -5.58
C ALA A 19 16.56 22.92 -5.25
N GLN A 20 17.39 21.96 -5.67
CA GLN A 20 17.14 20.53 -5.57
C GLN A 20 18.09 19.91 -4.54
N THR A 21 17.54 19.18 -3.57
CA THR A 21 18.31 18.36 -2.64
C THR A 21 18.21 16.90 -3.05
N THR A 22 19.36 16.25 -3.21
CA THR A 22 19.41 14.80 -3.43
C THR A 22 19.23 14.10 -2.09
N ASN A 23 18.23 13.22 -2.01
CA ASN A 23 18.06 12.30 -0.89
C ASN A 23 18.24 10.87 -1.39
N SER A 24 19.05 10.07 -0.70
CA SER A 24 19.18 8.65 -0.97
C SER A 24 18.36 7.87 0.05
N ILE A 25 17.59 6.91 -0.44
CA ILE A 25 16.79 6.00 0.36
C ILE A 25 17.41 4.60 0.23
N SER A 26 17.47 3.86 1.34
CA SER A 26 17.97 2.48 1.38
C SER A 26 16.97 1.62 2.14
N MET A 27 16.62 0.47 1.57
CA MET A 27 15.81 -0.58 2.21
C MET A 27 16.66 -1.64 2.92
N ASN A 28 17.95 -1.34 3.12
CA ASN A 28 18.99 -2.27 3.59
C ASN A 28 19.20 -3.50 2.68
N SER A 29 20.26 -4.25 2.98
CA SER A 29 20.59 -5.46 2.23
C SER A 29 19.48 -6.50 2.42
N GLY A 30 18.95 -7.05 1.33
CA GLY A 30 17.85 -8.01 1.39
C GLY A 30 16.48 -7.38 1.67
N TYR A 31 16.32 -6.06 1.54
CA TYR A 31 15.04 -5.36 1.73
C TYR A 31 14.43 -5.57 3.12
N THR A 32 15.25 -5.58 4.17
CA THR A 32 14.79 -5.80 5.55
C THR A 32 13.92 -4.65 6.07
N ASP A 33 13.96 -3.50 5.41
CA ASP A 33 13.29 -2.28 5.80
C ASP A 33 12.38 -1.79 4.67
N GLU A 34 11.21 -1.29 5.05
CA GLU A 34 10.35 -0.47 4.20
C GLU A 34 10.50 1.02 4.55
N ILE A 35 10.38 1.88 3.53
CA ILE A 35 10.62 3.31 3.69
C ILE A 35 9.39 4.11 3.28
N TYR A 36 8.85 4.87 4.24
CA TYR A 36 7.78 5.82 3.98
C TYR A 36 8.35 7.23 3.88
N TRP A 37 8.16 7.85 2.72
CA TRP A 37 8.67 9.18 2.44
C TRP A 37 7.58 10.24 2.55
N SER A 38 7.82 11.25 3.39
CA SER A 38 6.95 12.42 3.47
C SER A 38 7.46 13.52 2.54
N LEU A 39 6.78 13.74 1.41
CA LEU A 39 7.13 14.80 0.46
C LEU A 39 7.12 16.21 1.09
N PRO A 40 6.15 16.59 1.94
CA PRO A 40 6.13 17.92 2.53
C PRO A 40 7.26 18.17 3.54
N SER A 41 7.64 17.15 4.33
CA SER A 41 8.69 17.30 5.35
C SER A 41 10.08 16.94 4.86
N GLY A 42 10.19 16.23 3.73
CA GLY A 42 11.47 15.77 3.18
C GLY A 42 12.14 14.68 4.03
N ASN A 43 11.40 14.01 4.91
CA ASN A 43 11.93 12.99 5.82
C ASN A 43 11.39 11.60 5.44
N ALA A 44 12.25 10.60 5.59
CA ALA A 44 11.88 9.18 5.51
C ALA A 44 11.78 8.58 6.91
N GLY A 45 10.73 7.79 7.15
CA GLY A 45 10.69 6.81 8.24
C GLY A 45 11.07 5.44 7.72
N SER A 46 11.93 4.72 8.45
CA SER A 46 12.20 3.30 8.19
C SER A 46 11.44 2.43 9.18
N PHE A 47 10.84 1.35 8.68
CA PHE A 47 10.18 0.33 9.48
C PHE A 47 10.64 -1.06 9.04
N PRO A 48 10.71 -2.05 9.94
CA PRO A 48 11.01 -3.43 9.54
C PRO A 48 9.94 -3.95 8.58
N ILE A 49 10.35 -4.62 7.49
CA ILE A 49 9.40 -5.17 6.50
C ILE A 49 8.46 -6.23 7.11
N ASN A 50 8.88 -6.87 8.21
CA ASN A 50 8.08 -7.82 8.97
C ASN A 50 7.26 -7.16 10.11
N GLY A 51 7.09 -5.84 10.07
CA GLY A 51 6.34 -5.07 11.05
C GLY A 51 4.83 -5.02 10.79
N TRP A 52 4.35 -5.55 9.67
CA TRP A 52 2.94 -5.59 9.30
C TRP A 52 2.59 -6.75 8.38
N GLU A 53 1.37 -7.26 8.53
CA GLU A 53 0.77 -8.26 7.65
C GLU A 53 -0.36 -7.69 6.79
N LEU A 54 -1.17 -6.79 7.35
CA LEU A 54 -2.33 -6.19 6.71
C LEU A 54 -2.24 -4.66 6.70
N ALA A 55 -2.69 -4.05 5.59
CA ALA A 55 -2.83 -2.60 5.47
C ALA A 55 -4.24 -2.24 4.99
N PHE A 56 -4.83 -1.22 5.64
CA PHE A 56 -6.17 -0.73 5.33
C PHE A 56 -6.08 0.59 4.60
N ARG A 57 -6.76 0.69 3.47
CA ARG A 57 -6.82 1.94 2.73
C ARG A 57 -7.77 2.92 3.42
N LEU A 58 -7.36 4.19 3.53
CA LEU A 58 -8.12 5.25 4.22
C LEU A 58 -8.76 6.25 3.25
N GLY A 59 -9.12 5.80 2.04
CA GLY A 59 -9.84 6.60 1.05
C GLY A 59 -11.27 6.94 1.48
N LEU A 60 -11.88 7.96 0.88
CA LEU A 60 -13.23 8.41 1.23
C LEU A 60 -14.33 7.35 1.01
N GLN A 61 -14.14 6.47 0.02
CA GLN A 61 -15.07 5.38 -0.33
C GLN A 61 -14.25 4.18 -0.74
N THR A 62 -13.71 3.47 0.24
CA THR A 62 -12.85 2.30 0.02
C THR A 62 -13.09 1.28 1.12
N SER A 63 -12.95 0.01 0.76
CA SER A 63 -13.03 -1.14 1.65
C SER A 63 -11.76 -1.98 1.58
N SER A 64 -10.73 -1.48 0.90
CA SER A 64 -9.62 -2.28 0.43
C SER A 64 -8.66 -2.68 1.55
N ILE A 65 -8.32 -3.96 1.57
CA ILE A 65 -7.38 -4.55 2.53
C ILE A 65 -6.25 -5.21 1.73
N PHE A 66 -5.04 -4.73 1.97
CA PHE A 66 -3.81 -5.21 1.34
C PHE A 66 -3.06 -6.16 2.27
N ILE A 67 -2.36 -7.13 1.67
CA ILE A 67 -1.43 -8.02 2.39
C ILE A 67 0.03 -7.62 2.15
N ASN A 68 0.92 -7.95 3.07
CA ASN A 68 2.35 -7.81 2.89
C ASN A 68 2.96 -9.04 2.19
N SER A 69 2.71 -9.18 0.89
CA SER A 69 3.27 -10.30 0.12
C SER A 69 4.80 -10.26 0.05
N ALA A 70 5.42 -9.09 0.21
CA ALA A 70 6.87 -8.96 0.29
C ALA A 70 7.47 -9.59 1.57
N ASN A 71 6.67 -9.67 2.65
CA ASN A 71 7.00 -10.41 3.88
C ASN A 71 6.47 -11.86 3.88
N GLY A 72 6.06 -12.38 2.72
CA GLY A 72 5.59 -13.77 2.57
C GLY A 72 4.18 -14.03 3.11
N VAL A 73 3.37 -12.99 3.31
CA VAL A 73 1.94 -13.16 3.62
C VAL A 73 1.22 -13.57 2.33
N SER A 74 0.52 -14.71 2.39
CA SER A 74 -0.39 -15.20 1.35
C SER A 74 -1.82 -15.16 1.86
N LEU A 75 -2.77 -14.89 0.96
CA LEU A 75 -4.19 -14.85 1.26
C LEU A 75 -4.93 -15.86 0.40
N PHE A 76 -5.85 -16.62 1.00
CA PHE A 76 -6.66 -17.60 0.28
C PHE A 76 -8.12 -17.42 0.67
N HIS A 77 -9.03 -17.44 -0.29
CA HIS A 77 -10.45 -17.49 0.04
C HIS A 77 -10.83 -18.91 0.47
N VAL A 78 -11.49 -19.06 1.61
CA VAL A 78 -11.96 -20.35 2.12
C VAL A 78 -13.17 -20.81 1.30
N PRO A 79 -13.10 -21.95 0.61
CA PRO A 79 -14.19 -22.40 -0.25
C PRO A 79 -15.35 -23.01 0.54
N ASN A 80 -16.56 -22.94 -0.02
CA ASN A 80 -17.78 -23.65 0.42
C ASN A 80 -18.28 -23.31 1.84
N THR A 81 -17.93 -22.14 2.37
CA THR A 81 -18.46 -21.66 3.66
C THR A 81 -18.43 -20.13 3.73
N ASP A 82 -19.18 -19.58 4.69
CA ASP A 82 -19.21 -18.17 5.06
C ASP A 82 -18.63 -18.00 6.48
N THR A 83 -18.86 -16.86 7.13
CA THR A 83 -18.42 -16.63 8.52
C THR A 83 -18.92 -17.68 9.54
N SER A 84 -19.96 -18.45 9.25
CA SER A 84 -20.43 -19.54 10.13
C SER A 84 -19.47 -20.75 10.16
N GLY A 85 -18.57 -20.86 9.18
CA GLY A 85 -17.62 -21.98 9.04
C GLY A 85 -16.46 -21.97 10.02
N TRP A 86 -16.31 -20.93 10.84
CA TRP A 86 -15.10 -20.72 11.63
C TRP A 86 -14.78 -21.82 12.64
N GLY A 87 -15.82 -22.47 13.17
CA GLY A 87 -15.65 -23.60 14.11
C GLY A 87 -15.21 -24.91 13.44
N THR A 88 -15.33 -25.02 12.12
CA THR A 88 -15.09 -26.26 11.36
C THR A 88 -14.08 -26.08 10.22
N LEU A 89 -13.43 -24.92 10.15
CA LEU A 89 -12.42 -24.61 9.15
C LEU A 89 -11.27 -25.63 9.21
N ASP A 90 -10.93 -26.21 8.06
CA ASP A 90 -9.75 -27.04 7.86
C ASP A 90 -8.89 -26.43 6.75
N THR A 91 -7.61 -26.17 7.03
CA THR A 91 -6.64 -25.61 6.06
C THR A 91 -5.89 -26.69 5.30
N THR A 92 -6.23 -27.96 5.49
CA THR A 92 -5.64 -29.07 4.73
C THR A 92 -5.91 -28.86 3.23
N GLY A 93 -4.84 -28.86 2.44
CA GLY A 93 -4.94 -28.61 0.99
C GLY A 93 -5.06 -27.13 0.60
N ILE A 94 -4.72 -26.19 1.48
CA ILE A 94 -4.70 -24.75 1.17
C ILE A 94 -3.94 -24.40 -0.12
N THR A 95 -2.93 -25.19 -0.49
CA THR A 95 -2.17 -25.02 -1.74
C THR A 95 -2.99 -25.26 -3.01
N SER A 96 -4.18 -25.87 -2.92
CA SER A 96 -5.12 -25.98 -4.04
C SER A 96 -6.22 -24.93 -4.01
N TRP A 97 -6.26 -24.07 -2.99
CA TRP A 97 -7.22 -22.97 -2.92
C TRP A 97 -6.78 -21.83 -3.83
N ASN A 98 -7.71 -20.93 -4.13
CA ASN A 98 -7.40 -19.76 -4.93
C ASN A 98 -6.65 -18.73 -4.07
N GLU A 99 -5.36 -18.53 -4.38
CA GLU A 99 -4.55 -17.47 -3.77
C GLU A 99 -4.96 -16.10 -4.35
N LEU A 100 -5.05 -15.10 -3.47
CA LEU A 100 -5.44 -13.75 -3.82
C LEU A 100 -4.28 -12.79 -3.62
N PHE A 101 -4.16 -11.82 -4.52
CA PHE A 101 -3.03 -10.90 -4.60
C PHE A 101 -3.49 -9.45 -4.59
N ASN A 102 -2.68 -8.57 -4.03
CA ASN A 102 -2.88 -7.14 -4.23
C ASN A 102 -2.80 -6.81 -5.73
N SER A 103 -3.56 -5.83 -6.19
CA SER A 103 -3.46 -5.35 -7.56
C SER A 103 -2.08 -4.75 -7.83
N ASP A 104 -1.51 -5.11 -8.98
CA ASP A 104 -0.24 -4.58 -9.50
C ASP A 104 -0.40 -3.26 -10.27
N THR A 105 -1.65 -2.89 -10.57
CA THR A 105 -2.02 -1.80 -11.46
C THR A 105 -2.88 -0.73 -10.77
N SER A 106 -3.43 -1.04 -9.60
CA SER A 106 -4.31 -0.15 -8.85
C SER A 106 -4.03 -0.19 -7.36
N TRP A 107 -4.04 1.00 -6.74
CA TRP A 107 -3.99 1.14 -5.28
C TRP A 107 -5.40 1.10 -4.66
N GLU A 108 -6.43 0.84 -5.45
CA GLU A 108 -7.81 0.68 -4.97
C GLU A 108 -8.14 -0.78 -4.64
N TYR A 109 -7.37 -1.75 -5.10
CA TYR A 109 -7.73 -3.17 -4.96
C TYR A 109 -6.61 -3.94 -4.26
N GLY A 110 -6.83 -4.24 -2.98
CA GLY A 110 -5.98 -5.14 -2.19
C GLY A 110 -6.37 -6.60 -2.39
N ALA A 111 -5.61 -7.51 -1.80
CA ALA A 111 -5.84 -8.95 -1.98
C ALA A 111 -7.27 -9.37 -1.58
N PHE A 112 -7.84 -8.77 -0.53
CA PHE A 112 -9.18 -9.11 -0.08
C PHE A 112 -10.30 -8.69 -1.04
N ASP A 113 -10.05 -7.81 -2.01
CA ASP A 113 -11.09 -7.28 -2.91
C ASP A 113 -11.31 -8.15 -4.17
N ASN A 114 -10.46 -9.17 -4.37
CA ASN A 114 -10.31 -9.87 -5.65
C ASN A 114 -11.23 -11.08 -5.87
N SER A 115 -12.16 -11.39 -4.96
CA SER A 115 -13.20 -12.41 -5.16
C SER A 115 -14.63 -11.85 -5.29
N SER A 116 -14.80 -10.50 -5.31
CA SER A 116 -16.12 -9.87 -5.35
C SER A 116 -16.79 -9.91 -6.72
N THR A 117 -18.11 -9.74 -6.71
CA THR A 117 -18.90 -9.41 -7.91
C THR A 117 -19.04 -7.89 -8.16
N GLY A 118 -18.51 -7.07 -7.24
CA GLY A 118 -18.63 -5.61 -7.22
C GLY A 118 -19.71 -5.11 -6.25
N PHE A 119 -19.79 -3.79 -6.07
CA PHE A 119 -20.68 -3.14 -5.10
C PHE A 119 -22.13 -3.67 -5.17
N PRO A 120 -22.75 -4.06 -4.03
CA PRO A 120 -22.34 -3.78 -2.65
C PRO A 120 -21.39 -4.80 -2.00
N ASP A 121 -21.02 -5.86 -2.72
CA ASP A 121 -20.13 -6.93 -2.26
C ASP A 121 -18.67 -6.52 -2.49
N TYR A 122 -17.89 -6.48 -1.41
CA TYR A 122 -16.46 -6.15 -1.42
C TYR A 122 -15.58 -7.38 -1.22
N SER A 123 -16.10 -8.56 -1.53
CA SER A 123 -15.48 -9.88 -1.43
C SER A 123 -15.34 -10.37 0.00
N TRP A 124 -14.78 -9.54 0.88
CA TRP A 124 -14.60 -9.90 2.28
C TRP A 124 -15.79 -9.52 3.17
N GLY A 125 -16.67 -8.67 2.64
CA GLY A 125 -17.85 -8.22 3.34
C GLY A 125 -18.84 -7.50 2.44
N ASP A 126 -20.05 -7.42 2.94
CA ASP A 126 -21.20 -6.82 2.27
C ASP A 126 -21.53 -5.46 2.86
N TYR A 127 -21.80 -4.49 1.99
CA TYR A 127 -22.23 -3.15 2.36
C TYR A 127 -23.73 -3.06 2.60
N ASP A 128 -24.12 -2.59 3.79
CA ASP A 128 -25.52 -2.30 4.12
C ASP A 128 -25.88 -0.83 3.79
N PHE A 129 -26.89 -0.64 2.91
CA PHE A 129 -27.32 0.68 2.46
C PHE A 129 -28.05 1.53 3.51
N ASN A 130 -28.57 0.93 4.58
CA ASN A 130 -29.29 1.65 5.63
C ASN A 130 -28.33 2.19 6.70
N THR A 131 -27.32 1.40 7.04
CA THR A 131 -26.37 1.68 8.12
C THR A 131 -25.03 2.21 7.61
N HIS A 132 -24.74 2.02 6.33
CA HIS A 132 -23.46 2.33 5.68
C HIS A 132 -22.27 1.58 6.29
N ILE A 133 -22.52 0.39 6.84
CA ILE A 133 -21.50 -0.49 7.44
C ILE A 133 -21.20 -1.63 6.47
N VAL A 134 -19.92 -1.97 6.32
CA VAL A 134 -19.48 -3.21 5.68
C VAL A 134 -19.33 -4.28 6.76
N THR A 135 -20.04 -5.39 6.62
CA THR A 135 -19.96 -6.52 7.55
C THR A 135 -19.28 -7.70 6.87
N GLY A 136 -18.29 -8.28 7.54
CA GLY A 136 -17.60 -9.46 7.00
C GLY A 136 -18.56 -10.63 6.80
N ASP A 137 -18.53 -11.24 5.63
CA ASP A 137 -19.42 -12.32 5.21
C ASP A 137 -18.65 -13.60 4.84
N SER A 138 -17.36 -13.47 4.54
CA SER A 138 -16.50 -14.52 4.00
C SER A 138 -15.27 -14.76 4.88
N LEU A 139 -14.65 -15.94 4.73
CA LEU A 139 -13.45 -16.34 5.46
C LEU A 139 -12.23 -16.38 4.54
N TYR A 140 -11.09 -15.93 5.07
CA TYR A 140 -9.80 -15.87 4.39
C TYR A 140 -8.66 -16.29 5.33
#